data_AF-G8P0L6-F1
#
_entry.id   AF-G8P0L6-F1
#
_cell.length_a   1.000
_cell.length_b   1.000
_cell.length_c   1.000
_cell.angle_alpha   90.00
_cell.angle_beta   90.00
_cell.angle_gamma   90.00
#
_symmetry.space_group_name_H-M   'P 1'
#
loop_
_entity.id
_entity.type
_entity.pdbx_description
1 polymer ?
#
loop_
_entity_poly.entity_id
_entity_poly.type
_entity_poly.pdbx_seq_one_letter_code
_entity_poly.pdbx_strand_id
1 'polypeptide(L)'
;MTYPKWAMEKLENKERFPFSHGTAATMSMNRFEIFVALQPGTRPVFNGSAAIVYDRTVINAINFLQDQISYLFENSQINESPNANITSVDTTLATIARLGSGLSYSSTLNPPPASVAVPYTPFVSGGVPNGAAQGQTNFIISQNLKDPYSISLNAGVQQELPGHVILKLNYVGRLGRRLLADADAGQALDYLDTSSGQQMSAAFAAVTRQLRAGGTPQNGLAAQPWFENILPAGAGVANGFANNTSWVASLIGQLGNRGDLADALVNLAGQTYNGNPILPLNVGLTSQFAANVYLTNQGSSNYHGLLLTINKNLSQGLRFDFNYTWSHSIDNASLSANNNSLFSNTGLICTLLNLRTCRGSSDFDVRQEISSNFTYDLPVGRGKQFLGTAPRWLNEAVGGWSLSGLPSYRTGLANNVFADAFLASADNSSYAIFNGNKNDLKTKINIDRSTNTVYGFAGGAAGATKALNDFTGPVGFEYGQRNLFNGPGAFYFDAGLAKTFPIVGDKVNLLFRADAFNVFNHPVFQAPNLNIVTNASPFGQITGQITGSSAAQGGGGIATTVDGSRVAQFSLRLEF
;
A
#
# COMPACT_ATOMS: atom_id res chain seq x y z
N MET A 1 19.09 38.14 39.22
CA MET A 1 17.79 37.63 39.71
C MET A 1 16.68 38.29 38.90
N THR A 2 16.18 37.63 37.86
CA THR A 2 14.79 37.69 37.35
C THR A 2 14.68 36.71 36.19
N TYR A 3 13.91 35.63 36.39
CA TYR A 3 13.59 34.62 35.38
C TYR A 3 12.59 35.17 34.36
N PRO A 4 12.67 34.83 33.06
CA PRO A 4 11.54 35.02 32.18
C PRO A 4 10.54 33.87 32.32
N LYS A 5 9.26 34.27 32.32
CA LYS A 5 8.06 33.47 32.54
C LYS A 5 7.86 32.42 31.45
N TRP A 6 7.27 31.31 31.87
CA TRP A 6 6.78 30.23 31.03
C TRP A 6 5.50 30.71 30.35
N ALA A 7 5.42 30.63 29.03
CA ALA A 7 4.19 30.86 28.28
C ALA A 7 3.66 29.51 27.82
N MET A 8 2.57 29.05 28.44
CA MET A 8 1.70 28.03 27.86
C MET A 8 0.64 28.76 27.05
N GLU A 9 0.67 28.62 25.74
CA GLU A 9 -0.35 29.19 24.86
C GLU A 9 -1.21 28.07 24.28
N LYS A 10 -2.49 28.07 24.63
CA LYS A 10 -3.49 27.18 24.07
C LYS A 10 -4.10 27.88 22.85
N LEU A 11 -3.62 27.55 21.65
CA LEU A 11 -4.20 28.05 20.40
C LEU A 11 -5.46 27.24 20.06
N GLU A 12 -6.64 27.75 20.42
CA GLU A 12 -7.92 27.30 19.86
C GLU A 12 -8.19 28.05 18.53
N ASN A 13 -7.72 27.51 17.40
CA ASN A 13 -8.16 28.01 16.09
C ASN A 13 -9.56 27.47 15.78
N LYS A 14 -10.59 28.30 16.04
CA LYS A 14 -11.94 28.14 15.48
C LYS A 14 -12.06 29.04 14.25
N GLU A 15 -11.69 28.54 13.08
CA GLU A 15 -12.08 29.22 11.84
C GLU A 15 -13.58 29.00 11.59
N ARG A 16 -14.36 30.09 11.66
CA ARG A 16 -15.77 30.12 11.25
C ARG A 16 -15.85 30.83 9.90
N PHE A 17 -16.19 30.11 8.84
CA PHE A 17 -16.73 30.72 7.62
C PHE A 17 -18.25 30.90 7.78
N PRO A 18 -18.82 32.07 7.51
CA PRO A 18 -20.25 32.29 7.66
C PRO A 18 -20.99 31.75 6.43
N PHE A 19 -21.74 30.67 6.60
CA PHE A 19 -22.85 30.31 5.71
C PHE A 19 -24.11 30.09 6.55
N SER A 20 -25.21 30.65 6.07
CA SER A 20 -26.49 30.69 6.76
C SER A 20 -27.14 29.30 6.83
N HIS A 21 -27.45 28.88 8.06
CA HIS A 21 -28.43 27.85 8.46
C HIS A 21 -28.19 26.40 7.96
N GLY A 22 -27.73 25.53 8.87
CA GLY A 22 -27.82 24.07 8.74
C GLY A 22 -26.53 23.34 9.14
N THR A 23 -26.45 22.91 10.40
CA THR A 23 -25.53 21.89 10.97
C THR A 23 -24.03 22.02 10.63
N ALA A 24 -23.30 22.70 11.51
CA ALA A 24 -21.84 22.84 11.41
C ALA A 24 -21.10 21.52 11.72
N ALA A 25 -20.37 20.96 10.75
CA ALA A 25 -19.26 20.07 11.03
C ALA A 25 -18.13 20.89 11.69
N THR A 26 -18.05 20.81 13.01
CA THR A 26 -17.00 21.51 13.77
C THR A 26 -15.73 20.68 13.72
N MET A 27 -14.76 21.09 12.91
CA MET A 27 -13.40 20.55 12.96
C MET A 27 -12.73 21.05 14.26
N SER A 28 -12.75 20.21 15.30
CA SER A 28 -12.00 20.44 16.54
C SER A 28 -10.64 19.77 16.41
N MET A 29 -9.63 20.53 15.98
CA MET A 29 -8.23 20.14 16.17
C MET A 29 -7.82 20.50 17.59
N ASN A 30 -7.77 19.52 18.49
CA ASN A 30 -7.08 19.69 19.77
C ASN A 30 -5.58 19.50 19.52
N ARG A 31 -4.91 20.56 19.08
CA ARG A 31 -3.45 20.61 18.93
C ARG A 31 -2.85 21.07 20.26
N PHE A 32 -1.94 20.29 20.83
CA PHE A 32 -1.15 20.71 21.97
C PHE A 32 0.30 20.81 21.48
N GLU A 33 0.80 22.03 21.29
CA GLU A 33 2.16 22.29 20.80
C GLU A 33 2.95 23.00 21.90
N ILE A 34 4.09 22.43 22.28
CA ILE A 34 5.07 23.10 23.14
C ILE A 34 6.18 23.61 22.23
N PHE A 35 6.24 24.92 22.01
CA PHE A 35 7.35 25.54 21.28
C PHE A 35 8.42 25.98 22.28
N VAL A 36 9.58 25.34 22.24
CA VAL A 36 10.79 25.84 22.88
C VAL A 36 11.69 26.37 21.77
N ALA A 37 11.76 27.69 21.60
CA ALA A 37 12.68 28.32 20.67
C ALA A 37 13.73 29.10 21.48
N LEU A 38 15.00 28.69 21.36
CA LEU A 38 16.14 29.46 21.85
C LEU A 38 16.76 30.23 20.68
N GLN A 39 17.15 31.47 20.95
CA GLN A 39 17.57 32.56 20.05
C GLN A 39 18.57 32.17 18.93
N PRO A 40 18.61 32.87 17.77
CA PRO A 40 19.49 32.54 16.64
C PRO A 40 20.96 32.80 16.99
N GLY A 41 21.81 31.80 16.80
CA GLY A 41 23.27 31.85 16.96
C GLY A 41 23.87 30.49 16.64
N THR A 42 25.19 30.30 16.83
CA THR A 42 25.91 29.02 16.62
C THR A 42 25.48 27.89 17.57
N ARG A 43 24.53 28.16 18.47
CA ARG A 43 24.04 27.21 19.47
C ARG A 43 22.96 26.31 18.86
N PRO A 44 22.93 25.03 19.23
CA PRO A 44 21.87 24.14 18.77
C PRO A 44 20.51 24.60 19.30
N VAL A 45 19.51 24.59 18.42
CA VAL A 45 18.10 24.83 18.73
C VAL A 45 17.39 23.49 18.74
N PHE A 46 16.73 23.17 19.84
CA PHE A 46 15.96 21.94 19.99
C PHE A 46 14.47 22.22 19.85
N ASN A 47 13.72 21.30 19.24
CA ASN A 47 12.27 21.36 19.21
C ASN A 47 11.68 19.97 19.51
N GLY A 48 10.42 19.94 19.91
CA GLY A 48 9.68 18.70 20.09
C GLY A 48 8.20 18.96 20.17
N SER A 49 7.39 18.04 19.66
CA SER A 49 5.93 18.13 19.74
C SER A 49 5.30 16.76 19.80
N ALA A 50 4.12 16.69 20.42
CA ALA A 50 3.29 15.51 20.43
C ALA A 50 1.83 15.93 20.23
N ALA A 51 1.13 15.29 19.31
CA ALA A 51 -0.26 15.62 19.01
C ALA A 51 -1.09 14.36 18.72
N ILE A 52 -2.38 14.42 19.02
CA ILE A 52 -3.35 13.41 18.61
C ILE A 52 -4.33 14.07 17.65
N VAL A 53 -4.41 13.56 16.43
CA VAL A 53 -5.30 14.07 15.38
C VAL A 53 -6.35 13.01 15.08
N TYR A 54 -7.62 13.37 15.22
CA TYR A 54 -8.76 12.52 14.89
C TYR A 54 -9.25 12.80 13.47
N ASP A 55 -9.60 11.75 12.74
CA ASP A 55 -10.23 11.83 11.42
C ASP A 55 -11.74 11.63 11.57
N ARG A 56 -12.47 12.72 11.77
CA ARG A 56 -13.93 12.70 12.02
C ARG A 56 -14.78 12.78 10.76
N THR A 57 -14.19 13.17 9.63
CA THR A 57 -14.92 13.43 8.38
C THR A 57 -15.29 12.14 7.65
N VAL A 58 -14.39 11.16 7.69
CA VAL A 58 -14.53 9.93 6.90
C VAL A 58 -15.68 9.05 7.41
N ILE A 59 -15.88 8.94 8.72
CA ILE A 59 -16.96 8.11 9.28
C ILE A 59 -18.36 8.60 8.91
N ASN A 60 -18.58 9.92 8.94
CA ASN A 60 -19.89 10.47 8.59
C ASN A 60 -20.23 10.21 7.12
N ALA A 61 -19.24 10.27 6.23
CA ALA A 61 -19.41 9.92 4.82
C ALA A 61 -19.70 8.41 4.63
N ILE A 62 -18.99 7.55 5.35
CA ILE A 62 -19.17 6.10 5.29
C ILE A 62 -20.55 5.66 5.81
N ASN A 63 -20.98 6.20 6.95
CA ASN A 63 -22.32 5.91 7.49
C ASN A 63 -23.40 6.41 6.52
N PHE A 64 -23.21 7.57 5.89
CA PHE A 64 -24.10 8.05 4.85
C PHE A 64 -24.15 7.08 3.65
N LEU A 65 -23.02 6.56 3.18
CA LEU A 65 -22.98 5.55 2.11
C LEU A 65 -23.68 4.24 2.53
N GLN A 66 -23.52 3.80 3.79
CA GLN A 66 -24.19 2.63 4.32
C GLN A 66 -25.71 2.75 4.23
N ASP A 67 -26.25 3.91 4.61
CA ASP A 67 -27.69 4.19 4.55
C ASP A 67 -28.24 4.22 3.11
N GLN A 68 -27.36 4.39 2.11
CA GLN A 68 -27.74 4.47 0.70
C GLN A 68 -27.53 3.16 -0.08
N ILE A 69 -26.51 2.35 0.26
CA ILE A 69 -26.00 1.27 -0.62
C ILE A 69 -26.01 -0.12 0.05
N SER A 70 -26.38 -0.25 1.34
CA SER A 70 -26.33 -1.57 1.98
C SER A 70 -27.35 -2.55 1.38
N TYR A 71 -26.86 -3.74 1.00
CA TYR A 71 -27.61 -4.88 0.49
C TYR A 71 -28.86 -5.22 1.30
N LEU A 72 -28.81 -4.99 2.62
CA LEU A 72 -29.92 -5.22 3.53
C LEU A 72 -31.14 -4.36 3.22
N PHE A 73 -31.00 -3.19 2.59
CA PHE A 73 -32.10 -2.23 2.44
C PHE A 73 -32.71 -2.17 1.03
N GLU A 74 -32.23 -2.97 0.07
CA GLU A 74 -32.72 -3.02 -1.33
C GLU A 74 -33.14 -1.66 -1.90
N ASN A 75 -32.34 -0.62 -1.67
CA ASN A 75 -32.70 0.72 -2.11
C ASN A 75 -32.43 0.88 -3.61
N SER A 76 -33.49 0.79 -4.42
CA SER A 76 -33.42 1.04 -5.87
C SER A 76 -33.22 2.52 -6.24
N GLN A 77 -33.18 3.42 -5.25
CA GLN A 77 -33.01 4.86 -5.41
C GLN A 77 -31.75 5.34 -4.67
N ILE A 78 -30.58 5.14 -5.28
CA ILE A 78 -29.30 5.66 -4.76
C ILE A 78 -29.13 7.14 -5.11
N ASN A 79 -28.68 7.97 -4.15
CA ASN A 79 -28.29 9.38 -4.40
C ASN A 79 -26.86 9.54 -4.96
N GLU A 80 -26.21 8.41 -5.25
CA GLU A 80 -24.87 8.36 -5.83
C GLU A 80 -24.96 8.62 -7.35
N SER A 81 -23.97 9.35 -7.88
CA SER A 81 -23.77 9.36 -9.33
C SER A 81 -23.49 7.92 -9.78
N PRO A 82 -24.15 7.39 -10.82
CA PRO A 82 -23.69 6.14 -11.41
C PRO A 82 -22.24 6.34 -11.85
N ASN A 83 -21.38 5.38 -11.50
CA ASN A 83 -19.97 5.28 -11.91
C ASN A 83 -19.69 6.01 -13.23
N ALA A 84 -19.15 7.23 -13.15
CA ALA A 84 -18.73 7.96 -14.34
C ALA A 84 -17.28 8.37 -14.15
N ASN A 85 -16.43 7.92 -15.07
CA ASN A 85 -15.11 8.48 -15.28
C ASN A 85 -15.25 10.01 -15.34
N ILE A 86 -14.84 10.68 -14.28
CA ILE A 86 -15.02 12.12 -14.10
C ILE A 86 -14.06 12.81 -15.07
N THR A 87 -14.58 13.24 -16.21
CA THR A 87 -13.83 14.06 -17.18
C THR A 87 -13.94 15.55 -16.87
N SER A 88 -14.94 15.96 -16.09
CA SER A 88 -15.11 17.33 -15.57
C SER A 88 -15.92 17.31 -14.27
N VAL A 89 -15.34 17.93 -13.22
CA VAL A 89 -15.92 18.01 -11.88
C VAL A 89 -17.23 18.79 -11.88
N ASP A 90 -17.32 19.88 -12.64
CA ASP A 90 -18.50 20.74 -12.65
C ASP A 90 -19.72 20.07 -13.31
N THR A 91 -19.51 19.30 -14.39
CA THR A 91 -20.58 18.56 -15.06
C THR A 91 -21.09 17.38 -14.23
N THR A 92 -20.21 16.75 -13.46
CA THR A 92 -20.60 15.67 -12.55
C THR A 92 -21.36 16.25 -11.35
N LEU A 93 -20.87 17.34 -10.74
CA LEU A 93 -21.55 17.99 -9.62
C LEU A 93 -22.94 18.52 -9.99
N ALA A 94 -23.14 18.95 -11.22
CA ALA A 94 -24.43 19.43 -11.72
C ALA A 94 -25.45 18.31 -12.03
N THR A 95 -25.01 17.05 -12.13
CA THR A 95 -25.86 15.89 -12.46
C THR A 95 -26.08 14.93 -11.29
N ILE A 96 -25.39 15.13 -10.17
CA ILE A 96 -25.63 14.37 -8.93
C ILE A 96 -27.03 14.68 -8.39
N ALA A 97 -27.86 13.66 -8.24
CA ALA A 97 -29.26 13.79 -7.79
C ALA A 97 -29.44 14.55 -6.46
N ARG A 98 -28.42 14.54 -5.59
CA ARG A 98 -28.39 15.30 -4.33
C ARG A 98 -28.23 16.82 -4.51
N LEU A 99 -27.61 17.25 -5.59
CA LEU A 99 -27.34 18.65 -5.92
C LEU A 99 -28.24 19.03 -7.10
N GLY A 100 -29.31 19.78 -6.82
CA GLY A 100 -30.17 20.33 -7.86
C GLY A 100 -29.42 21.30 -8.77
N SER A 101 -30.09 21.79 -9.80
CA SER A 101 -29.54 22.83 -10.69
C SER A 101 -28.91 23.97 -9.89
N GLY A 102 -27.62 24.25 -10.11
CA GLY A 102 -26.90 25.32 -9.40
C GLY A 102 -26.29 24.94 -8.04
N LEU A 103 -25.99 23.66 -7.79
CA LEU A 103 -25.34 23.18 -6.55
C LEU A 103 -26.16 23.44 -5.27
N SER A 104 -27.47 23.61 -5.41
CA SER A 104 -28.37 23.75 -4.27
C SER A 104 -28.81 22.36 -3.79
N TYR A 105 -28.75 22.09 -2.48
CA TYR A 105 -29.23 20.83 -1.93
C TYR A 105 -30.68 20.58 -2.37
N SER A 106 -30.93 19.43 -2.98
CA SER A 106 -32.30 18.99 -3.29
C SER A 106 -33.11 18.96 -2.00
N SER A 107 -34.26 19.64 -1.96
CA SER A 107 -35.16 19.67 -0.80
C SER A 107 -35.95 18.35 -0.64
N THR A 108 -35.90 17.48 -1.64
CA THR A 108 -36.46 16.13 -1.61
C THR A 108 -35.33 15.13 -1.37
N LEU A 109 -35.16 14.71 -0.12
CA LEU A 109 -34.41 13.50 0.19
C LEU A 109 -35.13 12.32 -0.48
N ASN A 110 -34.37 11.38 -1.07
CA ASN A 110 -34.96 10.11 -1.51
C ASN A 110 -35.75 9.49 -0.35
N PRO A 111 -36.90 8.85 -0.63
CA PRO A 111 -37.66 8.17 0.40
C PRO A 111 -36.73 7.20 1.14
N PRO A 112 -36.88 7.06 2.48
CA PRO A 112 -36.13 6.04 3.20
C PRO A 112 -36.34 4.68 2.51
N PRO A 113 -35.32 3.80 2.52
CA PRO A 113 -35.44 2.48 1.91
C PRO A 113 -36.73 1.80 2.33
N ALA A 114 -37.36 1.06 1.43
CA ALA A 114 -38.54 0.29 1.77
C ALA A 114 -38.21 -0.59 2.99
N SER A 115 -39.13 -0.65 3.97
CA SER A 115 -38.93 -1.50 5.13
C SER A 115 -38.72 -2.94 4.68
N VAL A 116 -37.57 -3.52 5.02
CA VAL A 116 -37.25 -4.92 4.72
C VAL A 116 -38.32 -5.81 5.33
N ALA A 117 -39.04 -6.55 4.50
CA ALA A 117 -40.00 -7.54 4.99
C ALA A 117 -39.22 -8.72 5.60
N VAL A 118 -39.22 -8.83 6.92
CA VAL A 118 -38.57 -9.95 7.63
C VAL A 118 -39.45 -11.21 7.47
N PRO A 119 -38.88 -12.38 7.13
CA PRO A 119 -37.46 -12.64 6.94
C PRO A 119 -37.00 -12.46 5.48
N TYR A 120 -36.05 -11.55 5.26
CA TYR A 120 -35.23 -11.55 4.06
C TYR A 120 -34.19 -12.68 4.19
N THR A 121 -34.34 -13.74 3.40
CA THR A 121 -33.44 -14.90 3.39
C THR A 121 -32.70 -14.95 2.07
N PRO A 122 -31.63 -14.14 1.90
CA PRO A 122 -30.87 -14.16 0.66
C PRO A 122 -30.22 -15.53 0.46
N PHE A 123 -30.06 -16.00 -0.77
CA PHE A 123 -29.35 -17.24 -1.12
C PHE A 123 -29.77 -18.48 -0.30
N VAL A 124 -31.07 -18.77 -0.30
CA VAL A 124 -31.63 -20.04 0.20
C VAL A 124 -32.30 -20.80 -0.94
N SER A 125 -32.21 -22.12 -0.91
CA SER A 125 -32.99 -23.03 -1.77
C SER A 125 -33.82 -23.96 -0.88
N GLY A 126 -35.15 -23.90 -1.01
CA GLY A 126 -36.04 -24.69 -0.16
C GLY A 126 -35.88 -24.41 1.34
N GLY A 127 -35.45 -23.20 1.72
CA GLY A 127 -35.18 -22.81 3.12
C GLY A 127 -33.79 -23.22 3.64
N VAL A 128 -32.96 -23.88 2.82
CA VAL A 128 -31.58 -24.24 3.17
C VAL A 128 -30.62 -23.20 2.57
N PRO A 129 -29.75 -22.56 3.38
CA PRO A 129 -28.75 -21.62 2.86
C PRO A 129 -27.78 -22.29 1.88
N ASN A 130 -27.53 -21.64 0.74
CA ASN A 130 -26.64 -22.13 -0.30
C ASN A 130 -25.70 -21.05 -0.88
N GLY A 131 -25.66 -19.85 -0.32
CA GLY A 131 -24.84 -18.77 -0.85
C GLY A 131 -23.34 -19.05 -0.80
N ALA A 132 -22.84 -19.75 0.23
CA ALA A 132 -21.44 -20.17 0.28
C ALA A 132 -21.08 -21.13 -0.86
N ALA A 133 -21.93 -22.13 -1.13
CA ALA A 133 -21.78 -23.05 -2.26
C ALA A 133 -21.81 -22.34 -3.63
N GLN A 134 -22.46 -21.18 -3.71
CA GLN A 134 -22.54 -20.35 -4.90
C GLN A 134 -21.44 -19.26 -4.97
N GLY A 135 -20.48 -19.26 -4.03
CA GLY A 135 -19.42 -18.25 -3.97
C GLY A 135 -19.93 -16.83 -3.71
N GLN A 136 -21.10 -16.67 -3.09
CA GLN A 136 -21.72 -15.36 -2.88
C GLN A 136 -21.00 -14.62 -1.76
N THR A 137 -20.67 -13.36 -2.00
CA THR A 137 -20.02 -12.49 -1.03
C THR A 137 -20.98 -11.39 -0.59
N ASN A 138 -20.86 -10.98 0.67
CA ASN A 138 -21.61 -9.87 1.23
C ASN A 138 -20.66 -8.77 1.69
N PHE A 139 -21.11 -7.52 1.56
CA PHE A 139 -20.39 -6.36 2.08
C PHE A 139 -21.24 -5.59 3.08
N ILE A 140 -20.67 -5.30 4.24
CA ILE A 140 -21.30 -4.46 5.27
C ILE A 140 -20.30 -3.44 5.84
N ILE A 141 -20.82 -2.45 6.56
CA ILE A 141 -20.00 -1.53 7.34
C ILE A 141 -20.25 -1.82 8.81
N SER A 142 -19.18 -1.83 9.61
CA SER A 142 -19.32 -2.05 11.04
C SER A 142 -20.20 -0.98 11.68
N GLN A 143 -21.26 -1.39 12.38
CA GLN A 143 -22.13 -0.45 13.11
C GLN A 143 -21.41 0.26 14.28
N ASN A 144 -20.22 -0.22 14.64
CA ASN A 144 -19.44 0.28 15.77
C ASN A 144 -18.19 1.05 15.33
N LEU A 145 -18.22 1.69 14.16
CA LEU A 145 -17.11 2.53 13.72
C LEU A 145 -16.84 3.67 14.72
N LYS A 146 -15.55 3.94 14.95
CA LYS A 146 -15.01 4.95 15.86
C LYS A 146 -13.98 5.78 15.12
N ASP A 147 -13.93 7.07 15.40
CA ASP A 147 -12.97 8.00 14.79
C ASP A 147 -11.55 7.41 14.80
N PRO A 148 -10.94 7.16 13.62
CA PRO A 148 -9.53 6.89 13.52
C PRO A 148 -8.74 8.06 14.09
N TYR A 149 -7.56 7.78 14.62
CA TYR A 149 -6.67 8.84 15.06
C TYR A 149 -5.22 8.48 14.83
N SER A 150 -4.40 9.51 14.70
CA SER A 150 -2.94 9.38 14.63
C SER A 150 -2.29 10.11 15.80
N ILE A 151 -1.31 9.48 16.42
CA ILE A 151 -0.43 10.09 17.41
C ILE A 151 0.83 10.51 16.65
N SER A 152 1.10 11.81 16.60
CA SER A 152 2.31 12.38 16.02
C SER A 152 3.30 12.70 17.12
N LEU A 153 4.57 12.30 16.94
CA LEU A 153 5.68 12.55 17.85
C LEU A 153 6.81 13.15 17.03
N ASN A 154 7.33 14.31 17.41
CA ASN A 154 8.46 14.94 16.74
C ASN A 154 9.49 15.38 17.76
N ALA A 155 10.77 15.24 17.41
CA ALA A 155 11.88 15.79 18.16
C ALA A 155 12.98 16.18 17.19
N GLY A 156 13.58 17.36 17.35
CA GLY A 156 14.55 17.85 16.39
C GLY A 156 15.63 18.73 17.01
N VAL A 157 16.75 18.78 16.31
CA VAL A 157 17.84 19.72 16.58
C VAL A 157 18.25 20.40 15.29
N GLN A 158 18.49 21.70 15.36
CA GLN A 158 19.02 22.52 14.27
C GLN A 158 20.26 23.26 14.76
N GLN A 159 21.30 23.33 13.93
CA GLN A 159 22.48 24.13 14.22
C GLN A 159 23.03 24.78 12.95
N GLU A 160 23.42 26.04 13.05
CA GLU A 160 24.21 26.71 12.03
C GLU A 160 25.70 26.36 12.22
N LEU A 161 26.31 25.87 11.15
CA LEU A 161 27.71 25.50 11.02
C LEU A 161 28.46 26.55 10.18
N PRO A 162 29.79 26.63 10.30
CA PRO A 162 30.61 27.50 9.44
C PRO A 162 30.38 27.27 7.94
N GLY A 163 30.59 28.31 7.13
CA GLY A 163 30.44 28.23 5.67
C GLY A 163 28.98 28.33 5.20
N HIS A 164 28.13 28.99 5.98
CA HIS A 164 26.70 29.20 5.71
C HIS A 164 25.92 27.90 5.53
N VAL A 165 26.21 26.90 6.38
CA VAL A 165 25.55 25.59 6.37
C VAL A 165 24.64 25.49 7.58
N ILE A 166 23.39 25.10 7.36
CA ILE A 166 22.42 24.79 8.41
C ILE A 166 22.18 23.29 8.38
N LEU A 167 22.45 22.65 9.52
CA LEU A 167 22.18 21.24 9.76
C LEU A 167 20.88 21.10 10.57
N LYS A 168 19.97 20.22 10.13
CA LYS A 168 18.79 19.82 10.89
C LYS A 168 18.73 18.30 10.98
N LEU A 169 18.47 17.78 12.17
CA LEU A 169 18.21 16.37 12.40
C LEU A 169 16.89 16.25 13.15
N ASN A 170 15.91 15.56 12.56
CA ASN A 170 14.57 15.41 13.14
C ASN A 170 14.17 13.95 13.20
N TYR A 171 13.62 13.53 14.33
CA TYR A 171 12.85 12.31 14.47
C TYR A 171 11.36 12.62 14.24
N VAL A 172 10.69 11.78 13.46
CA VAL A 172 9.24 11.83 13.22
C VAL A 172 8.65 10.45 13.49
N GLY A 173 7.71 10.37 14.43
CA GLY A 173 6.90 9.21 14.73
C GLY A 173 5.43 9.47 14.40
N ARG A 174 4.78 8.54 13.69
CA ARG A 174 3.32 8.58 13.48
C ARG A 174 2.72 7.22 13.81
N LEU A 175 1.82 7.18 14.79
CA LEU A 175 1.18 5.96 15.25
C LEU A 175 -0.32 6.03 14.92
N GLY A 176 -0.75 5.31 13.89
CA GLY A 176 -2.15 5.22 13.50
C GLY A 176 -2.89 4.18 14.34
N ARG A 177 -4.05 4.55 14.88
CA ARG A 177 -4.89 3.71 15.73
C ARG A 177 -6.33 3.81 15.26
N ARG A 178 -7.05 2.69 15.38
CA ARG A 178 -8.44 2.59 14.89
C ARG A 178 -8.55 2.97 13.43
N LEU A 179 -7.51 2.72 12.65
CA LEU A 179 -7.55 3.01 11.22
C LEU A 179 -8.60 2.13 10.59
N LEU A 180 -9.21 2.65 9.53
CA LEU A 180 -10.09 1.85 8.70
C LEU A 180 -9.29 0.67 8.13
N ALA A 181 -9.95 -0.46 7.94
CA ALA A 181 -9.44 -1.64 7.28
C ALA A 181 -10.63 -2.51 6.90
N ASP A 182 -10.49 -3.31 5.87
CA ASP A 182 -11.48 -4.34 5.56
C ASP A 182 -11.13 -5.62 6.30
N ALA A 183 -12.15 -6.37 6.69
CA ALA A 183 -11.99 -7.68 7.28
C ALA A 183 -13.14 -8.59 6.89
N ASP A 184 -12.97 -9.90 7.00
CA ASP A 184 -14.01 -10.87 6.66
C ASP A 184 -14.59 -11.52 7.92
N ALA A 185 -15.85 -11.21 8.22
CA ALA A 185 -16.59 -11.83 9.32
C ALA A 185 -17.02 -13.27 9.01
N GLY A 186 -17.08 -13.62 7.73
CA GLY A 186 -17.39 -14.95 7.21
C GLY A 186 -16.15 -15.83 7.06
N GLN A 187 -14.99 -15.40 7.55
CA GLN A 187 -13.75 -16.17 7.46
C GLN A 187 -13.91 -17.61 7.97
N ALA A 188 -13.16 -18.54 7.37
CA ALA A 188 -13.05 -19.91 7.80
C ALA A 188 -12.57 -19.99 9.25
N LEU A 189 -13.27 -20.77 10.06
CA LEU A 189 -12.97 -21.03 11.47
C LEU A 189 -12.56 -22.48 11.64
N ASP A 190 -11.59 -22.72 12.52
CA ASP A 190 -11.10 -24.08 12.72
C ASP A 190 -12.11 -24.94 13.46
N TYR A 191 -12.76 -25.84 12.73
CA TYR A 191 -13.80 -26.70 13.26
C TYR A 191 -13.20 -27.95 13.92
N LEU A 192 -13.49 -28.15 15.20
CA LEU A 192 -13.05 -29.33 15.95
C LEU A 192 -13.99 -30.51 15.70
N ASP A 193 -13.45 -31.63 15.22
CA ASP A 193 -14.15 -32.91 15.33
C ASP A 193 -14.04 -33.41 16.78
N THR A 194 -15.14 -33.33 17.53
CA THR A 194 -15.18 -33.72 18.94
C THR A 194 -15.03 -35.23 19.16
N SER A 195 -15.22 -36.05 18.13
CA SER A 195 -15.07 -37.51 18.21
C SER A 195 -13.59 -37.91 18.24
N SER A 196 -12.78 -37.34 17.35
CA SER A 196 -11.35 -37.66 17.23
C SER A 196 -10.42 -36.67 17.94
N GLY A 197 -10.92 -35.46 18.24
CA GLY A 197 -10.10 -34.32 18.69
C GLY A 197 -9.31 -33.65 17.56
N GLN A 198 -9.47 -34.07 16.30
CA GLN A 198 -8.77 -33.49 15.16
C GLN A 198 -9.41 -32.16 14.73
N GLN A 199 -8.59 -31.12 14.58
CA GLN A 199 -9.00 -29.87 13.96
C GLN A 199 -9.11 -30.01 12.44
N MET A 200 -10.08 -29.32 11.85
CA MET A 200 -10.26 -29.21 10.40
C MET A 200 -8.96 -28.79 9.72
N SER A 201 -8.32 -27.72 10.21
CA SER A 201 -7.08 -27.20 9.64
C SER A 201 -5.96 -28.24 9.67
N ALA A 202 -5.91 -29.09 10.69
CA ALA A 202 -4.94 -30.18 10.82
C ALA A 202 -5.20 -31.30 9.81
N ALA A 203 -6.48 -31.64 9.54
CA ALA A 203 -6.85 -32.62 8.53
C ALA A 203 -6.52 -32.15 7.11
N PHE A 204 -6.86 -30.89 6.77
CA PHE A 204 -6.47 -30.27 5.50
C PHE A 204 -4.94 -30.18 5.38
N ALA A 205 -4.23 -29.77 6.43
CA ALA A 205 -2.78 -29.75 6.46
C ALA A 205 -2.16 -31.12 6.18
N ALA A 206 -2.73 -32.19 6.75
CA ALA A 206 -2.27 -33.56 6.49
C ALA A 206 -2.48 -33.97 5.02
N VAL A 207 -3.63 -33.65 4.42
CA VAL A 207 -3.88 -33.87 2.99
C VAL A 207 -2.90 -33.09 2.12
N THR A 208 -2.70 -31.80 2.39
CA THR A 208 -1.73 -30.97 1.67
C THR A 208 -0.31 -31.56 1.73
N ARG A 209 0.14 -32.01 2.91
CA ARG A 209 1.47 -32.63 3.06
C ARG A 209 1.57 -33.94 2.27
N GLN A 210 0.53 -34.77 2.29
CA GLN A 210 0.52 -36.02 1.52
C GLN A 210 0.56 -35.75 0.00
N LEU A 211 -0.21 -34.79 -0.49
CA LEU A 211 -0.22 -34.40 -1.91
C LEU A 211 1.15 -33.86 -2.34
N ARG A 212 1.77 -32.98 -1.53
CA ARG A 212 3.11 -32.43 -1.79
C ARG A 212 4.21 -33.49 -1.73
N ALA A 213 4.01 -34.57 -0.98
CA ALA A 213 4.91 -35.72 -0.94
C ALA A 213 4.73 -36.69 -2.12
N GLY A 214 3.87 -36.38 -3.09
CA GLY A 214 3.59 -37.20 -4.28
C GLY A 214 2.43 -38.19 -4.10
N GLY A 215 1.69 -38.11 -2.98
CA GLY A 215 0.44 -38.85 -2.81
C GLY A 215 -0.61 -38.38 -3.82
N THR A 216 -1.45 -39.30 -4.27
CA THR A 216 -2.58 -39.00 -5.17
C THR A 216 -3.89 -39.52 -4.57
N PRO A 217 -5.03 -38.92 -4.88
CA PRO A 217 -6.34 -39.44 -4.50
C PRO A 217 -6.53 -40.92 -4.87
N GLN A 218 -6.02 -41.34 -6.03
CA GLN A 218 -6.16 -42.70 -6.57
C GLN A 218 -5.30 -43.72 -5.82
N ASN A 219 -4.15 -43.32 -5.28
CA ASN A 219 -3.24 -44.21 -4.57
C ASN A 219 -3.66 -44.46 -3.10
N GLY A 220 -4.77 -43.87 -2.65
CA GLY A 220 -5.29 -44.02 -1.29
C GLY A 220 -4.48 -43.20 -0.29
N LEU A 221 -4.86 -41.93 -0.11
CA LEU A 221 -4.30 -41.09 0.94
C LEU A 221 -4.65 -41.66 2.32
N ALA A 222 -3.76 -41.47 3.30
CA ALA A 222 -4.00 -41.83 4.68
C ALA A 222 -5.21 -41.05 5.22
N ALA A 223 -6.20 -41.81 5.70
CA ALA A 223 -7.46 -41.28 6.21
C ALA A 223 -7.23 -40.29 7.35
N GLN A 224 -7.91 -39.14 7.29
CA GLN A 224 -7.96 -38.15 8.36
C GLN A 224 -9.29 -38.27 9.09
N PRO A 225 -9.28 -38.54 10.41
CA PRO A 225 -10.50 -38.69 11.20
C PRO A 225 -11.56 -37.63 10.95
N TRP A 226 -11.17 -36.36 10.77
CA TRP A 226 -12.10 -35.27 10.49
C TRP A 226 -12.93 -35.53 9.22
N PHE A 227 -12.32 -35.92 8.09
CA PHE A 227 -13.08 -36.20 6.86
C PHE A 227 -13.93 -37.46 6.97
N GLU A 228 -13.46 -38.45 7.73
CA GLU A 228 -14.21 -39.70 7.91
C GLU A 228 -15.42 -39.53 8.85
N ASN A 229 -15.34 -38.60 9.82
CA ASN A 229 -16.38 -38.37 10.82
C ASN A 229 -17.38 -37.27 10.43
N ILE A 230 -16.92 -36.20 9.78
CA ILE A 230 -17.74 -35.02 9.46
C ILE A 230 -18.53 -35.21 8.16
N LEU A 231 -17.94 -35.86 7.16
CA LEU A 231 -18.60 -36.15 5.89
C LEU A 231 -19.44 -37.43 5.99
N PRO A 232 -20.44 -37.63 5.10
CA PRO A 232 -21.25 -38.84 5.11
C PRO A 232 -20.38 -40.11 5.07
N ALA A 233 -20.63 -41.01 6.01
CA ALA A 233 -19.84 -42.23 6.18
C ALA A 233 -19.85 -43.07 4.89
N GLY A 234 -18.66 -43.46 4.41
CA GLY A 234 -18.50 -44.31 3.23
C GLY A 234 -18.73 -43.61 1.89
N ALA A 235 -18.98 -42.29 1.85
CA ALA A 235 -19.21 -41.56 0.61
C ALA A 235 -18.01 -41.65 -0.35
N GLY A 236 -16.77 -41.59 0.16
CA GLY A 236 -15.57 -41.74 -0.66
C GLY A 236 -15.47 -43.11 -1.32
N VAL A 237 -15.79 -44.18 -0.57
CA VAL A 237 -15.81 -45.56 -1.09
C VAL A 237 -16.89 -45.72 -2.15
N ALA A 238 -18.08 -45.16 -1.92
CA ALA A 238 -19.17 -45.16 -2.90
C ALA A 238 -18.80 -44.42 -4.20
N ASN A 239 -17.87 -43.47 -4.14
CA ASN A 239 -17.34 -42.74 -5.30
C ASN A 239 -16.02 -43.34 -5.84
N GLY A 240 -15.65 -44.55 -5.44
CA GLY A 240 -14.51 -45.29 -5.98
C GLY A 240 -13.15 -44.96 -5.36
N PHE A 241 -13.11 -44.31 -4.19
CA PHE A 241 -11.88 -43.99 -3.47
C PHE A 241 -11.69 -44.88 -2.24
N ALA A 242 -10.46 -44.94 -1.71
CA ALA A 242 -10.15 -45.77 -0.55
C ALA A 242 -10.86 -45.31 0.75
N ASN A 243 -11.14 -44.01 0.89
CA ASN A 243 -11.73 -43.38 2.07
C ASN A 243 -12.27 -41.97 1.70
N ASN A 244 -12.97 -41.31 2.63
CA ASN A 244 -13.49 -39.95 2.39
C ASN A 244 -12.35 -38.96 2.15
N THR A 245 -11.22 -39.11 2.85
CA THR A 245 -10.04 -38.25 2.69
C THR A 245 -9.50 -38.22 1.26
N SER A 246 -9.38 -39.39 0.64
CA SER A 246 -8.92 -39.54 -0.75
C SER A 246 -9.93 -38.95 -1.72
N TRP A 247 -11.22 -39.14 -1.46
CA TRP A 247 -12.27 -38.52 -2.27
C TRP A 247 -12.26 -36.99 -2.18
N VAL A 248 -12.15 -36.42 -0.96
CA VAL A 248 -12.00 -34.98 -0.76
C VAL A 248 -10.81 -34.44 -1.53
N ALA A 249 -9.65 -35.11 -1.45
CA ALA A 249 -8.46 -34.70 -2.19
C ALA A 249 -8.69 -34.68 -3.72
N SER A 250 -9.57 -35.56 -4.25
CA SER A 250 -9.96 -35.53 -5.66
C SER A 250 -10.86 -34.34 -6.01
N LEU A 251 -11.77 -33.96 -5.10
CA LEU A 251 -12.72 -32.85 -5.30
C LEU A 251 -12.01 -31.49 -5.27
N ILE A 252 -11.11 -31.29 -4.31
CA ILE A 252 -10.40 -30.01 -4.13
C ILE A 252 -9.23 -29.85 -5.10
N GLY A 253 -8.75 -30.94 -5.71
CA GLY A 253 -7.73 -30.92 -6.76
C GLY A 253 -6.48 -30.11 -6.39
N GLN A 254 -6.14 -29.11 -7.21
CA GLN A 254 -4.95 -28.27 -7.00
C GLN A 254 -5.02 -27.41 -5.73
N LEU A 255 -6.20 -27.10 -5.21
CA LEU A 255 -6.38 -26.35 -3.96
C LEU A 255 -5.70 -27.08 -2.80
N GLY A 256 -5.85 -28.41 -2.75
CA GLY A 256 -5.19 -29.26 -1.75
C GLY A 256 -3.66 -29.17 -1.80
N ASN A 257 -3.07 -29.10 -3.00
CA ASN A 257 -1.61 -28.95 -3.15
C ASN A 257 -1.12 -27.53 -2.79
N ARG A 258 -1.91 -26.50 -3.12
CA ARG A 258 -1.62 -25.10 -2.78
C ARG A 258 -1.79 -24.82 -1.28
N GLY A 259 -2.53 -25.65 -0.56
CA GLY A 259 -2.91 -25.40 0.84
C GLY A 259 -4.00 -24.34 0.95
N ASP A 260 -4.84 -24.27 -0.07
CA ASP A 260 -5.93 -23.32 -0.20
C ASP A 260 -7.16 -23.85 0.53
N LEU A 261 -7.37 -23.37 1.75
CA LEU A 261 -8.31 -23.95 2.70
C LEU A 261 -9.71 -23.36 2.52
N ALA A 262 -9.83 -22.03 2.43
CA ALA A 262 -11.12 -21.36 2.28
C ALA A 262 -11.81 -21.79 0.98
N ASP A 263 -11.09 -21.78 -0.15
CA ASP A 263 -11.67 -22.19 -1.43
C ASP A 263 -11.98 -23.69 -1.47
N ALA A 264 -11.18 -24.51 -0.79
CA ALA A 264 -11.48 -25.93 -0.65
C ALA A 264 -12.78 -26.15 0.13
N LEU A 265 -13.03 -25.39 1.20
CA LEU A 265 -14.30 -25.45 1.94
C LEU A 265 -15.48 -24.96 1.12
N VAL A 266 -15.33 -23.84 0.40
CA VAL A 266 -16.34 -23.33 -0.54
C VAL A 266 -16.67 -24.40 -1.59
N ASN A 267 -15.65 -25.05 -2.15
CA ASN A 267 -15.83 -26.13 -3.12
C ASN A 267 -16.62 -27.30 -2.50
N LEU A 268 -16.23 -27.78 -1.32
CA LEU A 268 -16.91 -28.88 -0.63
C LEU A 268 -18.35 -28.53 -0.23
N ALA A 269 -18.64 -27.28 0.13
CA ALA A 269 -19.99 -26.82 0.44
C ALA A 269 -20.94 -26.94 -0.77
N GLY A 270 -20.41 -26.87 -2.00
CA GLY A 270 -21.17 -27.10 -3.23
C GLY A 270 -21.34 -28.56 -3.63
N GLN A 271 -20.68 -29.50 -2.96
CA GLN A 271 -20.75 -30.92 -3.30
C GLN A 271 -21.90 -31.62 -2.59
N THR A 272 -22.49 -32.60 -3.27
CA THR A 272 -23.60 -33.40 -2.73
C THR A 272 -23.35 -34.89 -2.87
N TYR A 273 -23.94 -35.66 -1.97
CA TYR A 273 -23.96 -37.11 -1.98
C TYR A 273 -25.37 -37.59 -1.67
N ASN A 274 -25.95 -38.42 -2.56
CA ASN A 274 -27.36 -38.84 -2.49
C ASN A 274 -28.34 -37.67 -2.35
N GLY A 275 -28.08 -36.56 -3.06
CA GLY A 275 -28.92 -35.36 -3.04
C GLY A 275 -28.79 -34.48 -1.80
N ASN A 276 -27.91 -34.82 -0.86
CA ASN A 276 -27.66 -34.04 0.36
C ASN A 276 -26.27 -33.40 0.33
N PRO A 277 -26.07 -32.19 0.88
CA PRO A 277 -24.74 -31.58 1.01
C PRO A 277 -23.77 -32.49 1.75
N ILE A 278 -22.54 -32.61 1.26
CA ILE A 278 -21.53 -33.45 1.95
C ILE A 278 -20.91 -32.74 3.14
N LEU A 279 -20.78 -31.41 3.07
CA LEU A 279 -20.30 -30.60 4.18
C LEU A 279 -21.53 -30.10 4.97
N PRO A 280 -21.65 -30.41 6.27
CA PRO A 280 -22.74 -29.88 7.07
C PRO A 280 -22.71 -28.35 7.15
N LEU A 281 -23.87 -27.72 7.31
CA LEU A 281 -23.98 -26.26 7.40
C LEU A 281 -23.14 -25.72 8.58
N ASN A 282 -22.48 -24.58 8.37
CA ASN A 282 -21.67 -23.88 9.38
C ASN A 282 -20.46 -24.69 9.91
N VAL A 283 -20.01 -25.71 9.17
CA VAL A 283 -18.76 -26.42 9.46
C VAL A 283 -17.62 -25.76 8.69
N GLY A 284 -16.71 -25.12 9.42
CA GLY A 284 -15.54 -24.46 8.84
C GLY A 284 -15.84 -23.11 8.20
N LEU A 285 -16.99 -22.93 7.56
CA LEU A 285 -17.42 -21.71 6.86
C LEU A 285 -18.91 -21.46 7.12
N THR A 286 -19.36 -20.20 7.08
CA THR A 286 -20.80 -19.90 7.10
C THR A 286 -21.49 -20.48 5.87
N SER A 287 -22.73 -20.97 6.01
CA SER A 287 -23.49 -21.51 4.87
C SER A 287 -24.13 -20.44 3.99
N GLN A 288 -24.21 -19.19 4.49
CA GLN A 288 -24.97 -18.14 3.85
C GLN A 288 -24.17 -17.36 2.80
N PHE A 289 -22.85 -17.27 2.96
CA PHE A 289 -21.91 -16.53 2.11
C PHE A 289 -20.53 -17.20 2.12
N ALA A 290 -19.78 -17.11 1.02
CA ALA A 290 -18.38 -17.55 0.97
C ALA A 290 -17.43 -16.55 1.65
N ALA A 291 -17.82 -15.27 1.67
CA ALA A 291 -17.16 -14.21 2.42
C ALA A 291 -18.19 -13.16 2.88
N ASN A 292 -17.96 -12.57 4.05
CA ASN A 292 -18.75 -11.47 4.59
C ASN A 292 -17.80 -10.33 4.96
N VAL A 293 -17.36 -9.62 3.93
CA VAL A 293 -16.39 -8.54 4.05
C VAL A 293 -17.04 -7.32 4.69
N TYR A 294 -16.32 -6.65 5.59
CA TYR A 294 -16.80 -5.44 6.20
C TYR A 294 -15.71 -4.44 6.53
N LEU A 295 -16.08 -3.17 6.42
CA LEU A 295 -15.22 -2.06 6.82
C LEU A 295 -15.25 -1.89 8.34
N THR A 296 -14.06 -1.82 8.95
CA THR A 296 -13.87 -1.82 10.40
C THR A 296 -12.72 -0.92 10.84
N ASN A 297 -12.59 -0.64 12.14
CA ASN A 297 -11.47 0.12 12.73
C ASN A 297 -10.33 -0.76 13.25
N GLN A 298 -10.10 -1.91 12.62
CA GLN A 298 -9.05 -2.85 13.05
C GLN A 298 -7.69 -2.59 12.40
N GLY A 299 -7.59 -1.57 11.55
CA GLY A 299 -6.33 -1.09 11.01
C GLY A 299 -5.47 -0.39 12.07
N SER A 300 -4.16 -0.58 11.99
CA SER A 300 -3.18 0.10 12.83
C SER A 300 -1.82 0.21 12.14
N SER A 301 -1.16 1.35 12.30
CA SER A 301 0.15 1.61 11.70
C SER A 301 1.12 2.24 12.70
N ASN A 302 2.42 2.01 12.49
CA ASN A 302 3.51 2.67 13.20
C ASN A 302 4.56 3.08 12.16
N TYR A 303 4.79 4.38 12.02
CA TYR A 303 5.85 4.96 11.21
C TYR A 303 6.88 5.61 12.13
N HIS A 304 8.15 5.37 11.85
CA HIS A 304 9.28 6.05 12.47
C HIS A 304 10.25 6.49 11.38
N GLY A 305 10.69 7.75 11.45
CA GLY A 305 11.61 8.35 10.51
C GLY A 305 12.68 9.19 11.20
N LEU A 306 13.87 9.18 10.63
CA LEU A 306 14.97 10.09 10.94
C LEU A 306 15.26 10.90 9.68
N LEU A 307 15.11 12.22 9.78
CA LEU A 307 15.22 13.17 8.69
C LEU A 307 16.44 14.06 8.94
N LEU A 308 17.40 13.98 8.03
CA LEU A 308 18.57 14.85 7.96
C LEU A 308 18.36 15.87 6.85
N THR A 309 18.46 17.16 7.19
CA THR A 309 18.50 18.25 6.21
C THR A 309 19.80 19.02 6.35
N ILE A 310 20.50 19.22 5.24
CA ILE A 310 21.66 20.10 5.14
C ILE A 310 21.33 21.18 4.11
N ASN A 311 21.19 22.40 4.56
CA ASN A 311 20.99 23.57 3.70
C ASN A 311 22.29 24.36 3.66
N LYS A 312 22.80 24.66 2.47
CA LYS A 312 23.93 25.58 2.28
C LYS A 312 23.45 26.79 1.52
N ASN A 313 23.50 27.97 2.16
CA ASN A 313 23.25 29.22 1.48
C ASN A 313 24.40 29.55 0.51
N LEU A 314 24.08 30.34 -0.53
CA LEU A 314 25.02 30.67 -1.59
C LEU A 314 26.31 31.26 -1.03
N SER A 315 27.40 30.53 -1.18
CA SER A 315 28.75 30.95 -0.81
C SER A 315 29.76 30.23 -1.69
N GLN A 316 30.78 30.94 -2.14
CA GLN A 316 31.79 30.41 -3.09
C GLN A 316 31.15 29.80 -4.36
N GLY A 317 30.03 30.38 -4.82
CA GLY A 317 29.30 29.93 -6.00
C GLY A 317 28.40 28.71 -5.78
N LEU A 318 28.45 28.04 -4.62
CA LEU A 318 27.66 26.83 -4.34
C LEU A 318 26.49 27.13 -3.42
N ARG A 319 25.31 26.64 -3.80
CA ARG A 319 24.10 26.54 -2.96
C ARG A 319 23.51 25.14 -3.13
N PHE A 320 23.05 24.53 -2.04
CA PHE A 320 22.32 23.27 -2.13
C PHE A 320 21.36 23.08 -0.96
N ASP A 321 20.33 22.28 -1.20
CA ASP A 321 19.52 21.64 -0.17
C ASP A 321 19.66 20.14 -0.33
N PHE A 322 20.02 19.45 0.75
CA PHE A 322 20.14 18.00 0.79
C PHE A 322 19.23 17.47 1.89
N ASN A 323 18.33 16.55 1.52
CA ASN A 323 17.45 15.86 2.47
C ASN A 323 17.68 14.37 2.36
N TYR A 324 17.86 13.72 3.51
CA TYR A 324 17.92 12.27 3.65
C TYR A 324 16.91 11.82 4.70
N THR A 325 16.09 10.84 4.34
CA THR A 325 15.13 10.22 5.24
C THR A 325 15.48 8.74 5.36
N TRP A 326 15.78 8.30 6.58
CA TRP A 326 15.69 6.88 6.93
C TRP A 326 14.32 6.65 7.57
N SER A 327 13.56 5.65 7.13
CA SER A 327 12.25 5.38 7.72
C SER A 327 11.86 3.91 7.77
N HIS A 328 10.86 3.62 8.60
CA HIS A 328 10.18 2.33 8.63
C HIS A 328 8.71 2.54 8.97
N SER A 329 7.83 2.11 8.07
CA SER A 329 6.39 1.99 8.27
C SER A 329 5.99 0.53 8.45
N ILE A 330 5.23 0.23 9.50
CA ILE A 330 4.64 -1.09 9.79
C ILE A 330 3.14 -0.94 9.94
N ASP A 331 2.36 -1.75 9.23
CA ASP A 331 0.91 -1.83 9.40
C ASP A 331 0.39 -3.27 9.25
N ASN A 332 -0.90 -3.46 9.50
CA ASN A 332 -1.63 -4.70 9.22
C ASN A 332 -2.56 -4.58 7.99
N ALA A 333 -2.63 -3.38 7.38
CA ALA A 333 -3.34 -3.07 6.14
C ALA A 333 -2.87 -1.69 5.63
N SER A 334 -2.67 -1.51 4.32
CA SER A 334 -2.09 -0.27 3.73
C SER A 334 -3.02 0.54 2.78
N LEU A 335 -4.31 0.21 2.62
CA LEU A 335 -5.09 0.71 1.46
C LEU A 335 -6.46 1.37 1.76
N SER A 336 -7.05 1.14 2.92
CA SER A 336 -8.48 1.38 3.21
C SER A 336 -8.98 2.84 3.26
N ALA A 337 -8.10 3.85 3.33
CA ALA A 337 -8.53 5.21 3.64
C ALA A 337 -9.10 6.00 2.45
N ASN A 338 -8.62 5.77 1.22
CA ASN A 338 -8.92 6.61 0.05
C ASN A 338 -9.10 5.82 -1.26
N ASN A 339 -9.08 4.49 -1.21
CA ASN A 339 -9.27 3.65 -2.38
C ASN A 339 -10.38 2.64 -2.09
N ASN A 340 -11.16 2.32 -3.11
CA ASN A 340 -12.24 1.34 -3.02
C ASN A 340 -11.63 -0.08 -3.00
N SER A 341 -11.15 -0.49 -1.83
CA SER A 341 -10.68 -1.85 -1.57
C SER A 341 -11.82 -2.89 -1.64
N LEU A 342 -13.07 -2.42 -1.60
CA LEU A 342 -14.30 -3.22 -1.46
C LEU A 342 -14.54 -4.22 -2.61
N PHE A 343 -13.83 -4.07 -3.74
CA PHE A 343 -13.95 -4.96 -4.91
C PHE A 343 -12.60 -5.38 -5.50
N SER A 344 -11.48 -5.09 -4.83
CA SER A 344 -10.14 -5.34 -5.40
C SER A 344 -9.32 -6.39 -4.65
N ASN A 345 -9.87 -7.06 -3.63
CA ASN A 345 -9.16 -8.05 -2.81
C ASN A 345 -7.84 -7.51 -2.23
N THR A 346 -7.78 -6.19 -1.99
CA THR A 346 -6.60 -5.50 -1.46
C THR A 346 -6.97 -4.78 -0.17
N GLY A 347 -6.10 -4.81 0.85
CA GLY A 347 -6.36 -4.13 2.12
C GLY A 347 -7.22 -4.88 3.13
N LEU A 348 -7.54 -6.17 2.88
CA LEU A 348 -8.18 -7.05 3.85
C LEU A 348 -7.18 -7.51 4.91
N ILE A 349 -7.57 -7.44 6.18
CA ILE A 349 -6.86 -8.09 7.28
C ILE A 349 -6.90 -9.60 7.07
N CYS A 350 -5.74 -10.28 7.12
CA CYS A 350 -5.63 -11.73 6.89
C CYS A 350 -6.55 -12.57 7.76
N THR A 351 -6.71 -12.22 9.04
CA THR A 351 -7.65 -12.89 9.94
C THR A 351 -8.05 -12.00 11.11
N LEU A 352 -9.32 -12.08 11.49
CA LEU A 352 -9.86 -11.39 12.68
C LEU A 352 -9.47 -12.08 13.99
N LEU A 353 -9.00 -13.33 13.95
CA LEU A 353 -8.62 -14.09 15.14
C LEU A 353 -7.32 -13.56 15.76
N ASN A 354 -6.42 -13.01 14.91
CA ASN A 354 -5.18 -12.41 15.34
C ASN A 354 -4.70 -11.33 14.36
N LEU A 355 -4.89 -10.06 14.74
CA LEU A 355 -4.52 -8.91 13.92
C LEU A 355 -3.00 -8.73 13.73
N ARG A 356 -2.18 -9.53 14.40
CA ARG A 356 -0.72 -9.52 14.25
C ARG A 356 -0.22 -10.46 13.17
N THR A 357 -1.03 -11.44 12.73
CA THR A 357 -0.62 -12.51 11.80
C THR A 357 0.03 -11.98 10.53
N CYS A 358 -0.53 -10.92 9.94
CA CYS A 358 0.01 -10.28 8.74
C CYS A 358 0.52 -8.86 8.98
N ARG A 359 0.89 -8.54 10.22
CA ARG A 359 1.51 -7.24 10.53
C ARG A 359 2.95 -7.23 10.03
N GLY A 360 3.28 -6.33 9.12
CA GLY A 360 4.60 -6.26 8.48
C GLY A 360 4.90 -4.86 7.99
N SER A 361 5.99 -4.70 7.22
CA SER A 361 6.28 -3.43 6.53
C SER A 361 5.06 -2.99 5.72
N SER A 362 4.73 -1.70 5.69
CA SER A 362 3.67 -1.15 4.83
C SER A 362 3.99 -1.36 3.34
N ASP A 363 2.98 -1.41 2.46
CA ASP A 363 3.19 -1.55 1.01
C ASP A 363 3.99 -0.36 0.44
N PHE A 364 3.86 0.81 1.06
CA PHE A 364 4.57 2.05 0.73
C PHE A 364 5.82 2.30 1.61
N ASP A 365 6.32 1.29 2.31
CA ASP A 365 7.52 1.43 3.16
C ASP A 365 8.77 1.69 2.30
N VAL A 366 9.34 2.89 2.44
CA VAL A 366 10.62 3.29 1.83
C VAL A 366 11.66 3.47 2.92
N ARG A 367 12.69 2.62 2.93
CA ARG A 367 13.71 2.62 3.99
C ARG A 367 14.64 3.80 3.94
N GLN A 368 15.05 4.20 2.75
CA GLN A 368 15.96 5.29 2.55
C GLN A 368 15.51 6.10 1.35
N GLU A 369 15.48 7.41 1.52
CA GLU A 369 15.15 8.36 0.47
C GLU A 369 16.09 9.56 0.55
N ILE A 370 16.55 10.00 -0.62
CA ILE A 370 17.33 11.22 -0.81
C ILE A 370 16.55 12.10 -1.79
N SER A 371 16.42 13.37 -1.41
CA SER A 371 15.93 14.43 -2.30
C SER A 371 16.81 15.66 -2.12
N SER A 372 17.44 16.12 -3.20
CA SER A 372 18.37 17.23 -3.15
C SER A 372 18.27 18.11 -4.38
N ASN A 373 18.63 19.38 -4.22
CA ASN A 373 18.90 20.28 -5.33
C ASN A 373 20.22 21.01 -5.08
N PHE A 374 20.93 21.36 -6.15
CA PHE A 374 22.10 22.22 -6.06
C PHE A 374 22.23 23.14 -7.27
N THR A 375 22.92 24.25 -7.05
CA THR A 375 23.41 25.17 -8.08
C THR A 375 24.86 25.52 -7.76
N TYR A 376 25.71 25.50 -8.78
CA TYR A 376 27.13 25.82 -8.66
C TYR A 376 27.59 26.72 -9.81
N ASP A 377 27.86 27.98 -9.48
CA ASP A 377 28.55 28.90 -10.37
C ASP A 377 30.02 28.49 -10.43
N LEU A 378 30.47 28.04 -11.60
CA LEU A 378 31.83 27.53 -11.74
C LEU A 378 32.82 28.67 -11.43
N PRO A 379 33.81 28.44 -10.55
CA PRO A 379 34.75 29.47 -10.14
C PRO A 379 35.87 29.68 -11.17
N VAL A 380 35.53 29.63 -12.46
CA VAL A 380 36.45 29.72 -13.60
C VAL A 380 36.14 30.96 -14.43
N GLY A 381 37.17 31.67 -14.88
CA GLY A 381 37.07 32.84 -15.74
C GLY A 381 37.55 34.12 -15.06
N ARG A 382 37.48 35.22 -15.80
CA ARG A 382 37.99 36.52 -15.38
C ARG A 382 37.32 36.98 -14.08
N GLY A 383 38.12 37.36 -13.09
CA GLY A 383 37.63 37.76 -11.76
C GLY A 383 37.13 36.61 -10.87
N LYS A 384 37.30 35.35 -11.29
CA LYS A 384 37.01 34.16 -10.48
C LYS A 384 38.30 33.52 -9.93
N GLN A 385 38.15 32.53 -9.06
CA GLN A 385 39.26 31.86 -8.37
C GLN A 385 40.24 31.19 -9.34
N PHE A 386 39.73 30.52 -10.37
CA PHE A 386 40.53 29.87 -11.40
C PHE A 386 40.47 30.67 -12.69
N LEU A 387 41.61 30.81 -13.37
CA LEU A 387 41.74 31.61 -14.60
C LEU A 387 41.26 33.07 -14.44
N GLY A 388 41.48 33.66 -13.25
CA GLY A 388 41.05 35.02 -12.90
C GLY A 388 41.59 36.13 -13.82
N THR A 389 42.72 35.89 -14.49
CA THR A 389 43.37 36.80 -15.46
C THR A 389 43.14 36.41 -16.92
N ALA A 390 42.18 35.52 -17.20
CA ALA A 390 41.92 35.05 -18.56
C ALA A 390 41.70 36.21 -19.54
N PRO A 391 42.33 36.16 -20.74
CA PRO A 391 42.04 37.13 -21.81
C PRO A 391 40.58 37.00 -22.24
N ARG A 392 40.01 38.06 -22.82
CA ARG A 392 38.57 38.13 -23.14
C ARG A 392 38.07 36.94 -23.96
N TRP A 393 38.81 36.54 -24.99
CA TRP A 393 38.44 35.39 -25.83
C TRP A 393 38.38 34.07 -25.03
N LEU A 394 39.29 33.88 -24.08
CA LEU A 394 39.31 32.67 -23.25
C LEU A 394 38.17 32.73 -22.23
N ASN A 395 37.95 33.89 -21.60
CA ASN A 395 36.84 34.11 -20.68
C ASN A 395 35.49 33.86 -21.35
N GLU A 396 35.33 34.27 -22.61
CA GLU A 396 34.11 34.01 -23.37
C GLU A 396 33.84 32.51 -23.52
N ALA A 397 34.87 31.68 -23.60
CA ALA A 397 34.73 30.23 -23.63
C ALA A 397 34.50 29.64 -22.22
N VAL A 398 35.33 29.98 -21.23
CA VAL A 398 35.41 29.26 -19.95
C VAL A 398 34.70 29.94 -18.77
N GLY A 399 34.32 31.21 -18.90
CA GLY A 399 33.65 31.98 -17.86
C GLY A 399 32.12 31.94 -17.95
N GLY A 400 31.45 32.31 -16.86
CA GLY A 400 29.98 32.49 -16.83
C GLY A 400 29.16 31.19 -16.83
N TRP A 401 29.80 30.04 -16.64
CA TRP A 401 29.13 28.75 -16.55
C TRP A 401 28.55 28.50 -15.15
N SER A 402 27.34 27.96 -15.11
CA SER A 402 26.73 27.42 -13.89
C SER A 402 26.16 26.02 -14.15
N LEU A 403 26.26 25.18 -13.13
CA LEU A 403 25.71 23.82 -13.12
C LEU A 403 24.55 23.76 -12.11
N SER A 404 23.46 23.10 -12.47
CA SER A 404 22.35 22.80 -11.56
C SER A 404 22.00 21.32 -11.61
N GLY A 405 21.49 20.76 -10.52
CA GLY A 405 21.05 19.38 -10.51
C GLY A 405 20.01 19.05 -9.43
N LEU A 406 19.21 18.03 -9.73
CA LEU A 406 18.11 17.52 -8.89
C LEU A 406 18.24 16.00 -8.69
N PRO A 407 19.22 15.52 -7.90
CA PRO A 407 19.34 14.09 -7.64
C PRO A 407 18.25 13.63 -6.66
N SER A 408 17.60 12.52 -7.00
CA SER A 408 16.70 11.81 -6.11
C SER A 408 17.00 10.31 -6.11
N TYR A 409 16.88 9.69 -4.95
CA TYR A 409 17.10 8.26 -4.77
C TYR A 409 16.12 7.72 -3.75
N ARG A 410 15.63 6.49 -3.97
CA ARG A 410 14.97 5.72 -2.93
C ARG A 410 15.30 4.24 -3.03
N THR A 411 15.31 3.57 -1.89
CA THR A 411 15.23 2.10 -1.86
C THR A 411 13.90 1.65 -2.45
N GLY A 412 13.83 0.41 -2.93
CA GLY A 412 12.58 -0.13 -3.47
C GLY A 412 11.52 -0.34 -2.40
N LEU A 413 10.27 -0.40 -2.87
CA LEU A 413 9.10 -0.64 -2.04
C LEU A 413 9.09 -2.06 -1.50
N ALA A 414 8.48 -2.27 -0.34
CA ALA A 414 8.24 -3.61 0.17
C ALA A 414 7.11 -4.29 -0.64
N ASN A 415 7.28 -5.58 -0.94
CA ASN A 415 6.37 -6.36 -1.77
C ASN A 415 6.04 -7.71 -1.13
N ASN A 416 4.81 -8.15 -1.38
CA ASN A 416 4.32 -9.45 -0.97
C ASN A 416 4.77 -10.54 -1.93
N VAL A 417 5.01 -11.72 -1.36
CA VAL A 417 5.18 -12.96 -2.13
C VAL A 417 3.89 -13.75 -1.96
N PHE A 418 3.18 -14.02 -3.06
CA PHE A 418 1.85 -14.61 -3.03
C PHE A 418 1.90 -16.13 -3.24
N ALA A 419 1.03 -16.83 -2.53
CA ALA A 419 0.85 -18.28 -2.65
C ALA A 419 -0.24 -18.70 -3.64
N ASP A 420 -1.05 -17.75 -4.12
CA ASP A 420 -2.27 -18.02 -4.90
C ASP A 420 -3.18 -19.04 -4.18
N ALA A 421 -3.35 -18.82 -2.86
CA ALA A 421 -4.12 -19.66 -1.94
C ALA A 421 -4.90 -18.78 -0.95
N PHE A 422 -6.09 -19.20 -0.56
CA PHE A 422 -7.00 -18.47 0.31
C PHE A 422 -7.17 -19.23 1.63
N LEU A 423 -6.74 -18.63 2.74
CA LEU A 423 -6.65 -19.31 4.03
C LEU A 423 -7.93 -19.15 4.86
N ALA A 424 -8.11 -17.95 5.42
CA ALA A 424 -9.26 -17.60 6.23
C ALA A 424 -10.39 -17.02 5.38
N SER A 425 -10.09 -16.17 4.41
CA SER A 425 -11.11 -15.54 3.56
C SER A 425 -10.95 -16.01 2.13
N ALA A 426 -12.05 -16.36 1.46
CA ALA A 426 -12.07 -16.66 0.03
C ALA A 426 -11.78 -15.41 -0.86
N ASP A 427 -11.76 -14.21 -0.26
CA ASP A 427 -11.48 -12.96 -0.96
C ASP A 427 -10.08 -12.38 -0.67
N ASN A 428 -9.23 -13.10 0.07
CA ASN A 428 -7.89 -12.61 0.43
C ASN A 428 -6.77 -13.62 0.16
N SER A 429 -6.02 -13.36 -0.91
CA SER A 429 -4.88 -14.19 -1.28
C SER A 429 -3.80 -14.13 -0.20
N SER A 430 -3.40 -15.30 0.27
CA SER A 430 -2.45 -15.45 1.36
C SER A 430 -1.01 -15.29 0.88
N TYR A 431 -0.18 -14.77 1.77
CA TYR A 431 1.25 -14.68 1.54
C TYR A 431 1.90 -16.07 1.64
N ALA A 432 2.92 -16.28 0.82
CA ALA A 432 3.74 -17.50 0.87
C ALA A 432 4.54 -17.58 2.17
N ILE A 433 4.72 -18.81 2.66
CA ILE A 433 5.56 -19.09 3.83
C ILE A 433 7.02 -19.12 3.38
N PHE A 434 7.87 -18.33 4.05
CA PHE A 434 9.30 -18.30 3.79
C PHE A 434 10.06 -19.18 4.79
N ASN A 435 10.76 -20.19 4.29
CA ASN A 435 11.49 -21.17 5.09
C ASN A 435 13.01 -21.21 4.79
N GLY A 436 13.50 -20.31 3.93
CA GLY A 436 14.88 -20.33 3.47
C GLY A 436 15.78 -19.21 3.99
N ASN A 437 16.84 -18.89 3.23
CA ASN A 437 17.87 -17.96 3.67
C ASN A 437 17.57 -16.54 3.17
N LYS A 438 17.41 -15.58 4.08
CA LYS A 438 17.12 -14.17 3.72
C LYS A 438 18.12 -13.54 2.74
N ASN A 439 19.33 -14.10 2.61
CA ASN A 439 20.30 -13.66 1.61
C ASN A 439 19.84 -13.92 0.16
N ASP A 440 18.95 -14.88 -0.06
CA ASP A 440 18.41 -15.20 -1.39
C ASP A 440 17.37 -14.18 -1.84
N LEU A 441 16.78 -13.43 -0.89
CA LEU A 441 15.86 -12.34 -1.16
C LEU A 441 16.56 -11.01 -1.49
N LYS A 442 17.89 -11.02 -1.68
CA LYS A 442 18.64 -9.82 -2.01
C LYS A 442 18.32 -9.35 -3.43
N THR A 443 17.75 -8.16 -3.48
CA THR A 443 17.38 -7.51 -4.72
C THR A 443 18.59 -7.02 -5.48
N LYS A 444 18.69 -7.44 -6.73
CA LYS A 444 19.70 -6.97 -7.68
C LYS A 444 19.19 -7.17 -9.09
N ILE A 445 19.20 -6.10 -9.87
CA ILE A 445 18.88 -6.16 -11.30
C ILE A 445 19.94 -7.01 -12.01
N ASN A 446 19.50 -8.09 -12.65
CA ASN A 446 20.32 -8.94 -13.51
C ASN A 446 19.65 -9.03 -14.89
N ILE A 447 20.41 -8.72 -15.94
CA ILE A 447 19.91 -8.72 -17.32
C ILE A 447 20.57 -9.90 -18.03
N ASP A 448 19.77 -10.88 -18.45
CA ASP A 448 20.19 -11.90 -19.37
C ASP A 448 20.09 -11.34 -20.79
N ARG A 449 21.24 -11.04 -21.39
CA ARG A 449 21.33 -10.45 -22.73
C ARG A 449 21.01 -11.44 -23.86
N SER A 450 21.06 -12.74 -23.60
CA SER A 450 20.78 -13.75 -24.62
C SER A 450 19.28 -13.86 -24.91
N THR A 451 18.46 -13.71 -23.87
CA THR A 451 17.00 -13.77 -23.92
C THR A 451 16.32 -12.41 -23.78
N ASN A 452 17.10 -11.36 -23.54
CA ASN A 452 16.63 -10.02 -23.18
C ASN A 452 15.68 -10.01 -21.97
N THR A 453 15.93 -10.89 -21.01
CA THR A 453 15.11 -11.05 -19.80
C THR A 453 15.76 -10.33 -18.61
N VAL A 454 14.96 -9.66 -17.80
CA VAL A 454 15.42 -8.97 -16.58
C VAL A 454 14.90 -9.71 -15.35
N TYR A 455 15.76 -9.91 -14.36
CA TYR A 455 15.42 -10.52 -13.08
C TYR A 455 15.73 -9.57 -11.92
N GLY A 456 14.89 -9.59 -10.88
CA GLY A 456 15.02 -8.77 -9.67
C GLY A 456 15.91 -9.36 -8.57
N PHE A 457 16.46 -10.55 -8.76
CA PHE A 457 17.22 -11.28 -7.75
C PHE A 457 18.71 -11.38 -8.09
N ALA A 458 19.57 -11.35 -7.07
CA ALA A 458 20.99 -11.62 -7.25
C ALA A 458 21.23 -13.00 -7.89
N GLY A 459 22.02 -13.06 -8.97
CA GLY A 459 22.28 -14.30 -9.70
C GLY A 459 21.31 -14.58 -10.86
N GLY A 460 20.42 -13.63 -11.20
CA GLY A 460 19.52 -13.74 -12.34
C GLY A 460 18.48 -14.85 -12.17
N ALA A 461 18.20 -15.60 -13.25
CA ALA A 461 17.24 -16.70 -13.23
C ALA A 461 17.54 -17.74 -12.15
N ALA A 462 18.81 -18.14 -11.99
CA ALA A 462 19.20 -19.12 -10.97
C ALA A 462 18.97 -18.61 -9.54
N GLY A 463 19.22 -17.32 -9.30
CA GLY A 463 18.91 -16.66 -8.03
C GLY A 463 17.41 -16.61 -7.75
N ALA A 464 16.61 -16.31 -8.78
CA ALA A 464 15.15 -16.32 -8.68
C ALA A 464 14.61 -17.72 -8.38
N THR A 465 15.12 -18.77 -9.03
CA THR A 465 14.75 -20.17 -8.73
C THR A 465 15.15 -20.56 -7.31
N LYS A 466 16.32 -20.13 -6.85
CA LYS A 466 16.77 -20.37 -5.46
C LYS A 466 15.81 -19.72 -4.47
N ALA A 467 15.47 -18.45 -4.68
CA ALA A 467 14.49 -17.75 -3.85
C ALA A 467 13.11 -18.41 -3.91
N LEU A 468 12.64 -18.85 -5.08
CA LEU A 468 11.37 -19.57 -5.22
C LEU A 468 11.32 -20.84 -4.37
N ASN A 469 12.40 -21.63 -4.35
CA ASN A 469 12.50 -22.86 -3.57
C ASN A 469 12.53 -22.63 -2.05
N ASP A 470 12.79 -21.40 -1.61
CA ASP A 470 12.72 -21.02 -0.20
C ASP A 470 11.28 -20.70 0.26
N PHE A 471 10.33 -20.61 -0.68
CA PHE A 471 8.92 -20.40 -0.40
C PHE A 471 8.10 -21.65 -0.56
N THR A 472 7.07 -21.77 0.27
CA THR A 472 6.03 -22.78 0.15
C THR A 472 4.65 -22.17 0.28
N GLY A 473 3.65 -22.77 -0.37
CA GLY A 473 2.26 -22.45 -0.09
C GLY A 473 1.87 -22.79 1.35
N PRO A 474 0.77 -22.23 1.87
CA PRO A 474 0.28 -22.49 3.21
C PRO A 474 0.03 -23.98 3.52
N VAL A 475 -0.08 -24.31 4.80
CA VAL A 475 -0.45 -25.64 5.30
C VAL A 475 -1.37 -25.47 6.50
N GLY A 476 -2.66 -25.80 6.37
CA GLY A 476 -3.66 -25.46 7.40
C GLY A 476 -3.74 -23.93 7.58
N PHE A 477 -3.89 -23.44 8.81
CA PHE A 477 -3.87 -21.99 9.11
C PHE A 477 -2.46 -21.42 9.37
N GLU A 478 -1.47 -21.86 8.59
CA GLU A 478 -0.12 -21.28 8.61
C GLU A 478 -0.04 -20.11 7.61
N TYR A 479 0.18 -18.89 8.13
CA TYR A 479 0.23 -17.67 7.31
C TYR A 479 1.67 -17.27 6.98
N GLY A 480 1.89 -16.84 5.74
CA GLY A 480 3.14 -16.21 5.32
C GLY A 480 3.34 -14.80 5.87
N GLN A 481 4.55 -14.26 5.66
CA GLN A 481 4.91 -12.93 6.12
C GLN A 481 4.58 -11.86 5.08
N ARG A 482 3.91 -10.79 5.53
CA ARG A 482 3.65 -9.59 4.73
C ARG A 482 4.94 -8.84 4.36
N ASN A 483 5.03 -8.42 3.10
CA ASN A 483 6.03 -7.48 2.59
C ASN A 483 7.49 -7.85 2.91
N LEU A 484 7.82 -9.12 2.68
CA LEU A 484 9.12 -9.69 2.99
C LEU A 484 10.24 -9.27 2.01
N PHE A 485 9.90 -8.95 0.76
CA PHE A 485 10.86 -8.63 -0.30
C PHE A 485 10.84 -7.14 -0.63
N ASN A 486 12.00 -6.48 -0.69
CA ASN A 486 12.08 -5.10 -1.15
C ASN A 486 12.40 -5.06 -2.65
N GLY A 487 11.60 -4.40 -3.48
CA GLY A 487 11.81 -4.32 -4.92
C GLY A 487 13.04 -3.50 -5.32
N PRO A 488 13.26 -3.33 -6.64
CA PRO A 488 14.32 -2.45 -7.14
C PRO A 488 14.17 -1.02 -6.62
N GLY A 489 15.30 -0.38 -6.29
CA GLY A 489 15.34 1.04 -5.97
C GLY A 489 15.15 1.93 -7.19
N ALA A 490 14.88 3.21 -6.94
CA ALA A 490 14.77 4.22 -7.98
C ALA A 490 15.86 5.28 -7.80
N PHE A 491 16.45 5.70 -8.91
CA PHE A 491 17.42 6.79 -8.95
C PHE A 491 17.12 7.66 -10.17
N TYR A 492 17.01 8.96 -9.93
CA TYR A 492 16.82 9.96 -10.98
C TYR A 492 17.81 11.09 -10.79
N PHE A 493 18.30 11.62 -11.90
CA PHE A 493 19.13 12.81 -11.88
C PHE A 493 18.81 13.69 -13.08
N ASP A 494 18.24 14.85 -12.79
CA ASP A 494 18.06 15.91 -13.77
C ASP A 494 19.18 16.92 -13.59
N ALA A 495 19.74 17.39 -14.69
CA ALA A 495 20.88 18.30 -14.68
C ALA A 495 20.69 19.42 -15.69
N GLY A 496 21.14 20.61 -15.31
CA GLY A 496 21.12 21.80 -16.16
C GLY A 496 22.50 22.44 -16.22
N LEU A 497 22.91 22.85 -17.42
CA LEU A 497 24.12 23.62 -17.65
C LEU A 497 23.71 24.96 -18.26
N ALA A 498 24.13 26.05 -17.66
CA ALA A 498 23.85 27.39 -18.18
C ALA A 498 25.13 28.20 -18.36
N LYS A 499 25.11 29.10 -19.35
CA LYS A 499 26.20 30.02 -19.63
C LYS A 499 25.65 31.43 -19.85
N THR A 500 26.21 32.37 -19.12
CA THR A 500 25.90 33.79 -19.27
C THR A 500 26.94 34.46 -20.18
N PHE A 501 26.47 35.04 -21.27
CA PHE A 501 27.26 35.82 -22.21
C PHE A 501 26.95 37.32 -22.01
N PRO A 502 27.91 38.13 -21.53
CA PRO A 502 27.71 39.57 -21.40
C PRO A 502 27.79 40.23 -22.79
N ILE A 503 26.67 40.76 -23.30
CA ILE A 503 26.61 41.43 -24.61
C ILE A 503 26.99 42.91 -24.48
N VAL A 504 26.40 43.63 -23.53
CA VAL A 504 26.62 45.08 -23.34
C VAL A 504 26.99 45.35 -21.88
N GLY A 505 28.27 45.16 -21.55
CA GLY A 505 28.74 45.25 -20.16
C GLY A 505 27.88 44.38 -19.24
N ASP A 506 27.45 44.94 -18.11
CA ASP A 506 26.57 44.25 -17.16
C ASP A 506 25.08 44.53 -17.40
N LYS A 507 24.72 45.29 -18.46
CA LYS A 507 23.36 45.76 -18.72
C LYS A 507 22.55 44.82 -19.62
N VAL A 508 23.20 44.05 -20.47
CA VAL A 508 22.52 43.12 -21.37
C VAL A 508 23.27 41.80 -21.39
N ASN A 509 22.60 40.74 -20.93
CA ASN A 509 23.15 39.39 -20.87
C ASN A 509 22.32 38.45 -21.72
N LEU A 510 23.00 37.56 -22.45
CA LEU A 510 22.38 36.42 -23.11
C LEU A 510 22.67 35.17 -22.29
N LEU A 511 21.63 34.54 -21.77
CA LEU A 511 21.71 33.29 -21.04
C LEU A 511 21.36 32.14 -21.98
N PHE A 512 22.32 31.26 -22.22
CA PHE A 512 22.08 29.94 -22.80
C PHE A 512 21.89 28.92 -21.68
N ARG A 513 20.88 28.06 -21.81
CA ARG A 513 20.65 26.95 -20.87
C ARG A 513 20.35 25.67 -21.62
N ALA A 514 20.97 24.58 -21.19
CA ALA A 514 20.71 23.22 -21.62
C ALA A 514 20.30 22.38 -20.40
N ASP A 515 19.07 21.87 -20.40
CA ASP A 515 18.57 20.97 -19.35
C ASP A 515 18.41 19.55 -19.90
N ALA A 516 18.73 18.56 -19.09
CA ALA A 516 18.53 17.15 -19.37
C ALA A 516 17.80 16.48 -18.20
N PHE A 517 16.65 15.89 -18.48
CA PHE A 517 15.87 15.05 -17.56
C PHE A 517 16.31 13.60 -17.69
N ASN A 518 16.50 12.92 -16.56
CA ASN A 518 17.15 11.61 -16.50
C ASN A 518 18.48 11.60 -17.29
N VAL A 519 19.43 12.46 -16.92
CA VAL A 519 20.67 12.71 -17.67
C VAL A 519 21.49 11.43 -17.95
N PHE A 520 21.42 10.46 -17.03
CA PHE A 520 22.08 9.17 -17.15
C PHE A 520 21.29 8.13 -17.96
N ASN A 521 20.05 8.44 -18.36
CA ASN A 521 19.13 7.52 -19.01
C ASN A 521 19.00 6.20 -18.22
N HIS A 522 18.92 6.33 -16.89
CA HIS A 522 18.86 5.19 -15.98
C HIS A 522 17.42 4.66 -15.91
N PRO A 523 17.16 3.40 -16.25
CA PRO A 523 15.83 2.82 -16.16
C PRO A 523 15.47 2.52 -14.70
N VAL A 524 14.21 2.75 -14.33
CA VAL A 524 13.66 2.30 -13.05
C VAL A 524 12.69 1.16 -13.31
N PHE A 525 12.93 0.02 -12.69
CA PHE A 525 12.19 -1.20 -12.93
C PHE A 525 11.01 -1.34 -11.97
N GLN A 526 9.94 -2.00 -12.42
CA GLN A 526 8.85 -2.44 -11.55
C GLN A 526 9.30 -3.59 -10.64
N ALA A 527 8.44 -3.97 -9.68
CA ALA A 527 8.64 -5.18 -8.91
C ALA A 527 8.67 -6.42 -9.83
N PRO A 528 9.51 -7.43 -9.52
CA PRO A 528 9.47 -8.70 -10.23
C PRO A 528 8.15 -9.45 -9.97
N ASN A 529 7.85 -10.48 -10.78
CA ASN A 529 6.79 -11.42 -10.45
C ASN A 529 7.14 -12.17 -9.15
N LEU A 530 6.26 -12.11 -8.15
CA LEU A 530 6.45 -12.70 -6.83
C LEU A 530 5.33 -13.67 -6.46
N ASN A 531 4.64 -14.25 -7.43
CA ASN A 531 3.71 -15.34 -7.18
C ASN A 531 4.43 -16.69 -7.40
N ILE A 532 4.39 -17.56 -6.39
CA ILE A 532 5.12 -18.83 -6.37
C ILE A 532 4.45 -19.92 -7.23
N VAL A 533 3.25 -19.66 -7.72
CA VAL A 533 2.48 -20.58 -8.56
C VAL A 533 2.65 -20.22 -10.05
N THR A 534 2.39 -21.17 -10.93
CA THR A 534 2.56 -21.02 -12.39
C THR A 534 1.88 -19.76 -12.93
N ASN A 535 2.68 -18.87 -13.50
CA ASN A 535 2.24 -17.62 -14.11
C ASN A 535 2.74 -17.49 -15.55
N ALA A 536 2.18 -16.55 -16.31
CA ALA A 536 2.63 -16.22 -17.66
C ALA A 536 4.12 -15.77 -17.72
N SER A 537 4.71 -15.41 -16.58
CA SER A 537 6.12 -15.07 -16.43
C SER A 537 6.72 -15.81 -15.23
N PRO A 538 7.95 -16.36 -15.34
CA PRO A 538 8.69 -16.94 -14.21
C PRO A 538 8.76 -16.05 -12.97
N PHE A 539 8.82 -16.69 -11.80
CA PHE A 539 9.13 -16.02 -10.54
C PHE A 539 10.43 -15.22 -10.66
N GLY A 540 10.45 -14.01 -10.11
CA GLY A 540 11.58 -13.12 -10.09
C GLY A 540 11.88 -12.36 -11.38
N GLN A 541 11.16 -12.63 -12.47
CA GLN A 541 11.29 -11.87 -13.71
C GLN A 541 10.60 -10.50 -13.61
N ILE A 542 11.22 -9.48 -14.18
CA ILE A 542 10.69 -8.13 -14.31
C ILE A 542 10.22 -7.94 -15.76
N THR A 543 8.95 -7.56 -15.93
CA THR A 543 8.32 -7.40 -17.25
C THR A 543 8.05 -5.94 -17.63
N GLY A 544 8.32 -4.98 -16.73
CA GLY A 544 8.03 -3.57 -16.95
C GLY A 544 8.99 -2.60 -16.25
N GLN A 545 8.98 -1.37 -16.75
CA GLN A 545 9.66 -0.21 -16.16
C GLN A 545 8.62 0.78 -15.63
N ILE A 546 9.01 1.55 -14.62
CA ILE A 546 8.21 2.67 -14.12
C ILE A 546 8.40 3.82 -15.10
N THR A 547 7.38 4.09 -15.92
CA THR A 547 7.29 5.25 -16.80
C THR A 547 6.10 6.12 -16.39
N GLY A 548 6.29 7.44 -16.31
CA GLY A 548 5.29 8.40 -15.85
C GLY A 548 4.87 8.21 -14.39
N SER A 549 3.81 8.92 -13.98
CA SER A 549 3.10 8.70 -12.72
C SER A 549 2.33 7.38 -12.77
N SER A 550 3.05 6.27 -12.90
CA SER A 550 2.48 4.95 -12.67
C SER A 550 2.31 4.80 -11.16
N ALA A 551 1.06 4.91 -10.71
CA ALA A 551 0.65 4.40 -9.42
C ALA A 551 1.12 2.94 -9.37
N ALA A 552 2.10 2.64 -8.51
CA ALA A 552 2.32 1.27 -8.11
C ALA A 552 0.95 0.72 -7.68
N GLN A 553 0.51 -0.41 -8.25
CA GLN A 553 -0.65 -1.11 -7.71
C GLN A 553 -0.36 -1.36 -6.23
N GLY A 554 -1.10 -0.67 -5.36
CA GLY A 554 -0.74 -0.51 -3.95
C GLY A 554 -0.79 0.92 -3.42
N GLY A 555 -1.71 1.76 -3.89
CA GLY A 555 -2.39 2.90 -3.21
C GLY A 555 -1.60 3.99 -2.47
N GLY A 556 -0.28 3.90 -2.33
CA GLY A 556 0.61 4.91 -1.76
C GLY A 556 1.46 5.57 -2.83
N GLY A 557 0.95 5.68 -4.06
CA GLY A 557 1.66 6.27 -5.18
C GLY A 557 2.07 7.70 -4.87
N ILE A 558 3.33 7.90 -4.47
CA ILE A 558 3.99 9.18 -4.70
C ILE A 558 4.01 9.33 -6.22
N ALA A 559 3.20 10.25 -6.74
CA ALA A 559 3.20 10.64 -8.13
C ALA A 559 4.56 11.29 -8.44
N THR A 560 5.56 10.47 -8.72
CA THR A 560 6.76 10.93 -9.40
C THR A 560 6.38 11.01 -10.87
N THR A 561 6.30 12.22 -11.43
CA THR A 561 6.36 12.43 -12.87
C THR A 561 7.71 11.90 -13.35
N VAL A 562 7.74 10.67 -13.85
CA VAL A 562 8.96 10.04 -14.34
C VAL A 562 8.97 10.11 -15.87
N ASP A 563 9.88 10.90 -16.44
CA ASP A 563 10.21 10.75 -17.84
C ASP A 563 10.98 9.42 -18.01
N GLY A 564 10.33 8.45 -18.67
CA GLY A 564 10.87 7.10 -18.85
C GLY A 564 12.15 7.05 -19.69
N SER A 565 12.40 8.09 -20.50
CA SER A 565 13.60 8.25 -21.32
C SER A 565 14.23 9.62 -21.11
N ARG A 566 15.52 9.75 -21.41
CA ARG A 566 16.22 11.03 -21.34
C ARG A 566 15.62 12.04 -22.32
N VAL A 567 15.19 13.19 -21.80
CA VAL A 567 14.74 14.34 -22.59
C VAL A 567 15.71 15.49 -22.39
N ALA A 568 16.09 16.17 -23.46
CA ALA A 568 16.93 17.36 -23.40
C ALA A 568 16.21 18.57 -24.00
N GLN A 569 16.38 19.73 -23.38
CA GLN A 569 15.82 21.00 -23.84
C GLN A 569 16.87 22.09 -23.79
N PHE A 570 16.74 23.04 -24.72
CA PHE A 570 17.62 24.19 -24.83
C PHE A 570 16.78 25.45 -24.78
N SER A 571 17.29 26.47 -24.09
CA SER A 571 16.65 27.79 -24.06
C SER A 571 17.69 28.89 -24.17
N LEU A 572 17.24 30.01 -24.72
CA LEU A 572 17.99 31.24 -24.84
C LEU A 572 17.14 32.36 -24.26
N ARG A 573 17.69 33.11 -23.31
CA ARG A 573 17.02 34.24 -22.66
C ARG A 573 17.90 35.47 -22.75
N LEU A 574 17.31 36.60 -23.16
CA LEU A 574 17.95 37.91 -23.09
C LEU A 574 17.48 38.62 -21.81
N GLU A 575 18.42 39.13 -21.03
CA GLU A 575 18.19 39.86 -19.78
C GLU A 575 18.68 41.30 -19.93
N PHE A 576 17.89 42.27 -19.46
CA PHE A 576 18.12 43.72 -19.57
C PHE A 576 18.13 44.40 -18.20
#